data_AF-A0A430FK67-F1
#
_entry.id   AF-A0A430FK67-F1
#
_cell.length_a   1.000
_cell.length_b   1.000
_cell.length_c   1.000
_cell.angle_alpha   90.00
_cell.angle_beta   90.00
_cell.angle_gamma   90.00
#
_symmetry.space_group_name_H-M   'P 1'
#
loop_
_entity.id
_entity.type
_entity.pdbx_description
1 polymer ?
#
loop_
_entity_poly.entity_id
_entity_poly.type
_entity_poly.pdbx_seq_one_letter_code
_entity_poly.pdbx_strand_id
1 'polypeptide(L)' 'MPEENVFIIDGIKTQWDDTTMVVSELGFDRTATLDDHGNILSSTFGKEGESFLHHWYGKMKPMIDDFRAIDREYANA' A
#
# COMPACT_ATOMS: atom_id res chain seq x y z
N MET A 1 -4.60 8.12 6.91
CA MET A 1 -4.46 8.00 5.45
C MET A 1 -5.63 8.69 4.76
N PRO A 2 -5.40 9.41 3.66
CA PRO A 2 -6.47 9.98 2.84
C PRO A 2 -7.42 8.89 2.32
N GLU A 3 -8.71 9.19 2.21
CA GLU A 3 -9.68 8.26 1.61
C GLU A 3 -9.57 8.18 0.07
N GLU A 4 -8.82 9.09 -0.54
CA GLU A 4 -8.73 9.27 -2.00
C GLU A 4 -7.69 8.34 -2.65
N ASN A 5 -6.66 7.96 -1.90
CA ASN A 5 -5.57 7.11 -2.38
C ASN A 5 -5.87 5.64 -2.11
N VAL A 6 -6.76 5.05 -2.92
CA VAL A 6 -7.25 3.68 -2.74
C VAL A 6 -7.38 2.94 -4.06
N PHE A 7 -6.88 1.70 -4.10
CA PHE A 7 -7.18 0.72 -5.13
C PHE A 7 -7.66 -0.60 -4.55
N ILE A 8 -8.53 -1.30 -5.27
CA ILE A 8 -8.97 -2.66 -4.93
C ILE A 8 -8.72 -3.54 -6.14
N ILE A 9 -7.88 -4.56 -5.97
CA ILE A 9 -7.52 -5.54 -7.02
C ILE A 9 -7.54 -6.91 -6.37
N ASP A 10 -8.25 -7.87 -6.99
CA ASP A 10 -8.33 -9.27 -6.54
C ASP A 10 -8.69 -9.44 -5.05
N GLY A 11 -9.57 -8.59 -4.53
CA GLY A 11 -9.98 -8.61 -3.12
C GLY A 11 -8.96 -7.98 -2.15
N ILE A 12 -7.86 -7.43 -2.65
CA ILE A 12 -6.86 -6.71 -1.85
C ILE A 12 -7.10 -5.21 -2.00
N LYS A 13 -7.43 -4.56 -0.89
CA LYS A 13 -7.47 -3.10 -0.78
C LYS A 13 -6.06 -2.60 -0.48
N THR A 14 -5.57 -1.70 -1.32
CA THR A 14 -4.31 -0.98 -1.10
C THR A 14 -4.63 0.50 -0.92
N GLN A 15 -4.12 1.10 0.16
CA GLN A 15 -4.19 2.52 0.42
C GLN A 15 -2.78 3.07 0.59
N TRP A 16 -2.56 4.35 0.30
CA TRP A 16 -1.26 4.96 0.53
C TRP A 16 -1.37 6.43 0.92
N ASP A 17 -0.32 6.93 1.55
CA ASP A 17 -0.02 8.35 1.67
C ASP A 17 1.39 8.60 1.13
N ASP A 18 2.02 9.73 1.48
CA ASP A 18 3.35 10.11 1.01
C ASP A 18 4.45 9.10 1.36
N THR A 19 4.29 8.35 2.45
CA THR A 19 5.40 7.57 3.05
C THR A 19 5.03 6.14 3.39
N THR A 20 3.75 5.79 3.36
CA THR A 20 3.29 4.48 3.77
C THR A 20 2.25 3.91 2.82
N MET A 21 2.14 2.59 2.82
CA MET A 21 1.14 1.82 2.11
C MET A 21 0.46 0.85 3.08
N VAL A 22 -0.86 0.84 3.10
CA VAL A 22 -1.69 -0.10 3.87
C VAL A 22 -2.31 -1.10 2.90
N VAL A 23 -2.08 -2.38 3.16
CA VAL A 23 -2.62 -3.50 2.39
C VAL A 23 -3.60 -4.26 3.28
N SER A 24 -4.84 -4.45 2.83
CA SER A 24 -5.87 -5.18 3.56
C SER A 24 -6.59 -6.17 2.65
N GLU A 25 -6.87 -7.38 3.15
CA GLU A 25 -7.65 -8.39 2.44
C GLU A 25 -9.14 -8.24 2.78
N LEU A 26 -9.97 -7.97 1.77
CA LEU A 26 -11.40 -7.74 1.97
C LEU A 26 -12.10 -9.01 2.47
N GLY A 27 -12.87 -8.88 3.55
CA GLY A 27 -13.58 -10.00 4.17
C GLY A 27 -12.76 -10.77 5.22
N PHE A 28 -11.50 -10.39 5.45
CA PHE A 28 -10.64 -10.98 6.47
C PHE A 28 -10.03 -9.89 7.36
N ASP A 29 -9.68 -10.25 8.60
CA ASP A 29 -8.97 -9.35 9.53
C ASP A 29 -7.45 -9.35 9.25
N ARG A 30 -7.10 -9.19 7.98
CA ARG A 30 -5.73 -9.21 7.48
C ARG A 30 -5.38 -7.84 6.93
N THR A 31 -4.49 -7.15 7.64
CA THR A 31 -3.99 -5.83 7.27
C THR A 31 -2.49 -5.75 7.54
N ALA A 32 -1.77 -4.97 6.74
CA ALA A 32 -0.37 -4.68 6.92
C ALA A 32 -0.06 -3.24 6.53
N THR A 33 0.85 -2.61 7.27
CA THR A 33 1.40 -1.30 6.92
C THR A 33 2.85 -1.49 6.51
N LEU A 34 3.21 -0.99 5.34
CA LEU A 34 4.56 -0.96 4.82
C LEU A 34 5.05 0.48 4.71
N ASP A 35 6.33 0.70 4.96
CA ASP A 35 6.98 1.98 4.65
C ASP A 35 7.29 2.11 3.16
N ASP A 36 7.83 3.27 2.77
CA ASP A 36 8.20 3.57 1.38
C ASP A 36 9.37 2.75 0.80
N HIS A 37 9.98 1.89 1.61
CA HIS A 37 11.03 0.97 1.20
C HIS A 37 10.55 -0.49 1.16
N GLY A 38 9.30 -0.75 1.54
CA GLY A 38 8.72 -2.08 1.60
C GLY A 38 9.03 -2.83 2.89
N ASN A 39 9.51 -2.14 3.93
CA ASN A 39 9.62 -2.72 5.26
C ASN A 39 8.24 -2.80 5.90
N ILE A 40 7.92 -3.95 6.49
CA ILE A 40 6.65 -4.15 7.20
C ILE A 40 6.75 -3.50 8.58
N LEU A 41 5.93 -2.47 8.82
CA LEU A 41 5.84 -1.77 10.11
C LEU A 41 4.88 -2.50 11.07
N SER A 42 3.79 -3.05 10.53
CA SER A 42 2.82 -3.85 11.26
C SER A 42 2.12 -4.82 10.30
N SER A 43 1.70 -6.00 10.78
CA SER A 43 0.99 -6.97 9.96
C SER A 43 0.19 -7.96 10.81
N THR A 44 -1.08 -8.18 10.44
CA THR A 44 -1.92 -9.28 10.94
C THR A 44 -1.95 -10.47 9.99
N PHE A 45 -1.27 -10.41 8.83
CA PHE A 45 -1.09 -11.55 7.94
C PHE A 45 -0.18 -12.65 8.54
N GLY A 46 0.58 -12.31 9.60
CA GLY A 46 1.57 -13.20 10.19
C GLY A 46 2.76 -13.48 9.27
N LYS A 47 3.66 -14.37 9.71
CA LYS A 47 4.90 -14.68 8.99
C LYS A 47 4.66 -15.30 7.61
N GLU A 48 3.62 -16.12 7.47
CA GLU A 48 3.30 -16.78 6.21
C GLU A 48 2.88 -15.78 5.12
N GLY A 49 2.34 -14.62 5.50
CA GLY A 49 1.96 -13.56 4.57
C GLY A 49 3.08 -12.59 4.18
N GLU A 50 4.27 -12.67 4.78
CA GLU A 50 5.38 -11.75 4.47
C GLU A 50 5.77 -11.82 2.98
N SER A 51 5.85 -13.03 2.42
CA SER A 51 6.16 -13.22 1.00
C SER A 51 5.10 -12.56 0.09
N PHE A 52 3.82 -12.71 0.44
CA PHE A 52 2.72 -12.05 -0.27
C PHE A 52 2.86 -10.52 -0.18
N LEU A 53 3.11 -9.97 1.00
CA LEU A 53 3.22 -8.52 1.22
C LEU A 53 4.38 -7.92 0.44
N HIS A 54 5.55 -8.56 0.44
CA HIS A 54 6.70 -8.09 -0.35
C HIS A 54 6.46 -8.18 -1.85
N HIS A 55 5.84 -9.28 -2.31
CA HIS A 55 5.47 -9.42 -3.73
C HIS A 55 4.46 -8.35 -4.15
N TRP A 56 3.41 -8.15 -3.35
CA TRP A 56 2.39 -7.15 -3.60
C TRP A 56 2.98 -5.73 -3.59
N TYR A 57 3.86 -5.43 -2.65
CA TYR A 57 4.59 -4.16 -2.61
C TYR A 57 5.39 -3.92 -3.89
N GLY A 58 6.17 -4.90 -4.35
CA GLY A 58 6.93 -4.78 -5.60
C GLY A 58 6.04 -4.54 -6.82
N LYS A 59 4.83 -5.10 -6.83
CA LYS A 59 3.85 -4.88 -7.90
C LYS A 59 3.23 -3.48 -7.86
N MET A 60 2.91 -2.97 -6.66
CA MET A 60 2.13 -1.74 -6.50
C MET A 60 2.99 -0.47 -6.42
N LYS A 61 4.20 -0.56 -5.87
CA LYS A 61 5.08 0.61 -5.62
C LYS A 61 5.31 1.49 -6.84
N PRO A 62 5.62 0.98 -8.06
CA PRO A 62 5.84 1.83 -9.22
C PRO A 62 4.62 2.71 -9.55
N MET A 63 3.42 2.11 -9.53
CA MET A 63 2.18 2.82 -9.81
C MET A 63 1.86 3.86 -8.72
N ILE A 64 2.07 3.51 -7.46
CA ILE A 64 1.86 4.44 -6.33
C ILE A 64 2.84 5.62 -6.40
N ASP A 65 4.09 5.39 -6.81
CA ASP A 65 5.09 6.44 -6.96
C ASP A 65 4.75 7.43 -8.08
N ASP A 66 4.21 6.93 -9.19
CA ASP A 66 3.71 7.79 -10.27
C ASP A 66 2.56 8.69 -9.77
N PHE A 67 1.61 8.14 -9.00
CA PHE A 67 0.53 8.93 -8.42
C PHE A 67 1.03 9.97 -7.42
N ARG A 68 1.97 9.62 -6.54
CA ARG A 68 2.58 10.58 -5.62
C ARG A 68 3.33 11.69 -6.35
N ALA A 69 3.99 11.39 -7.46
CA ALA A 69 4.65 12.39 -8.28
C ALA A 69 3.64 13.40 -8.86
N ILE A 70 2.52 12.89 -9.38
CA ILE A 70 1.42 13.71 -9.88
C ILE A 70 0.82 14.58 -8.77
N ASP A 71 0.51 14.01 -7.61
CA ASP A 71 -0.06 14.75 -6.47
C ASP A 71 0.87 15.90 -6.04
N ARG A 72 2.19 15.68 -6.04
CA ARG A 72 3.19 16.70 -5.72
C ARG A 72 3.30 17.78 -6.79
N GLU A 73 3.13 17.44 -8.06
CA GLU A 73 3.10 18.42 -9.14
C GLU A 73 1.91 19.37 -8.99
N TYR A 74 0.71 18.83 -8.75
CA TYR A 74 -0.51 19.63 -8.58
C TYR A 74 -0.59 20.37 -7.23
N ALA A 75 0.04 19.86 -6.17
CA ALA A 75 0.09 20.57 -4.89
C ALA A 75 1.01 21.80 -4.91
N ASN A 76 1.94 21.88 -5.87
CA ASN A 76 2.88 22.98 -6.05
C ASN A 76 2.53 23.90 -7.23
N ALA A 77 1.38 23.69 -7.89
CA ALA A 77 0.87 24.50 -9.00
C ALA A 77 -0.07 25.63 -8.51
#